data_AF-A0A2D5QB17-F1
#
_entry.id   AF-A0A2D5QB17-F1
#
_cell.length_a   1.000
_cell.length_b   1.000
_cell.length_c   1.000
_cell.angle_alpha   90.00
_cell.angle_beta   90.00
_cell.angle_gamma   90.00
#
_symmetry.space_group_name_H-M   'P 1'
#
loop_
_entity.id
_entity.type
_entity.pdbx_description
1 polymer ?
#
loop_
_entity_poly.entity_id
_entity_poly.type
_entity_poly.pdbx_seq_one_letter_code
_entity_poly.pdbx_strand_id
1 'polypeptide(L)'
;MDDDKMLPSSNESKYSLEDIFGFFCLLLLFPAAILAFGEYRDIIDYFEYGGDFNDIISWMLYTVTIFSILFISGLKFTGNIKSNTVRVGSGIFIILVSTVNLISRFSDFEEERKNIGFDGSWLDFLYWSRTHETLELVFLGIIIGFFILKK
;
A
#
# COMPACT_ATOMS: atom_id res chain seq x y z
N MET A 1 -2.96 -56.36 28.50
CA MET A 1 -1.78 -55.65 29.02
C MET A 1 -0.79 -55.59 27.87
N ASP A 2 -0.62 -54.50 27.15
CA ASP A 2 -1.15 -53.15 27.35
C ASP A 2 -1.44 -52.52 25.99
N ASP A 3 -2.55 -51.78 25.97
CA ASP A 3 -2.96 -50.90 24.90
C ASP A 3 -1.89 -49.82 24.72
N ASP A 4 -1.14 -49.87 23.62
CA ASP A 4 -0.30 -48.75 23.21
C ASP A 4 -1.23 -47.64 22.70
N LYS A 5 -1.65 -46.81 23.66
CA LYS A 5 -2.48 -45.64 23.47
C LYS A 5 -1.87 -44.76 22.38
N MET A 6 -2.65 -44.57 21.33
CA MET A 6 -2.65 -43.38 20.51
C MET A 6 -2.41 -42.14 21.38
N LEU A 7 -1.19 -41.61 21.33
CA LEU A 7 -0.98 -40.19 21.59
C LEU A 7 -1.34 -39.49 20.29
N PRO A 8 -2.42 -38.68 20.23
CA PRO A 8 -2.58 -37.79 19.10
C PRO A 8 -1.39 -36.84 19.13
N SER A 9 -0.54 -36.96 18.11
CA SER A 9 0.54 -36.01 17.85
C SER A 9 -0.07 -34.62 17.87
N SER A 10 0.41 -33.81 18.81
CA SER A 10 0.33 -32.35 18.90
C SER A 10 -0.52 -31.69 17.82
N ASN A 11 -1.60 -31.02 18.26
CA ASN A 11 -2.33 -30.02 17.48
C ASN A 11 -1.37 -29.20 16.61
N GLU A 12 -1.21 -29.57 15.34
CA GLU A 12 -0.67 -28.67 14.34
C GLU A 12 -1.68 -27.53 14.28
N SER A 13 -1.25 -26.34 14.70
CA SER A 13 -2.08 -25.15 14.56
C SER A 13 -2.52 -25.09 13.10
N LYS A 14 -3.82 -25.20 12.84
CA LYS A 14 -4.42 -25.24 11.50
C LYS A 14 -4.05 -24.02 10.63
N TYR A 15 -3.44 -23.00 11.23
CA TYR A 15 -2.98 -21.76 10.62
C TYR A 15 -1.54 -21.46 11.07
N SER A 16 -0.69 -21.09 10.12
CA SER A 16 0.64 -20.54 10.41
C SER A 16 0.56 -19.05 10.77
N LEU A 17 1.64 -18.52 11.39
CA LEU A 17 1.74 -17.07 11.64
C LEU A 17 1.67 -16.27 10.34
N GLU A 18 2.26 -16.81 9.26
CA GLU A 18 2.22 -16.22 7.92
C GLU A 18 0.77 -16.11 7.41
N ASP A 19 -0.03 -17.17 7.57
CA ASP A 19 -1.44 -17.14 7.17
C ASP A 19 -2.22 -16.06 7.94
N ILE A 20 -2.03 -15.98 9.25
CA ILE A 20 -2.68 -14.97 10.10
C ILE A 20 -2.30 -13.56 9.65
N PHE A 21 -1.01 -13.33 9.41
CA PHE A 21 -0.52 -12.05 8.91
C PHE A 21 -1.11 -11.71 7.54
N GLY A 22 -1.18 -12.69 6.63
CA GLY A 22 -1.78 -12.51 5.33
C GLY A 22 -3.27 -12.16 5.39
N PHE A 23 -4.03 -12.83 6.25
CA PHE A 23 -5.43 -12.47 6.52
C PHE A 23 -5.56 -11.07 7.11
N PHE A 24 -4.67 -10.69 8.00
CA PHE A 24 -4.66 -9.34 8.58
C PHE A 24 -4.42 -8.27 7.50
N CYS A 25 -3.47 -8.47 6.58
CA CYS A 25 -3.28 -7.57 5.45
C CYS A 25 -4.54 -7.43 4.57
N LEU A 26 -5.24 -8.54 4.31
CA LEU A 26 -6.50 -8.52 3.54
C LEU A 26 -7.62 -7.82 4.32
N LEU A 27 -7.71 -8.03 5.63
CA LEU A 27 -8.69 -7.35 6.49
C LEU A 27 -8.49 -5.84 6.46
N LEU A 28 -7.23 -5.37 6.46
CA LEU A 28 -6.87 -3.95 6.38
C LEU A 28 -7.28 -3.27 5.07
N LEU A 29 -7.65 -4.02 4.01
CA LEU A 29 -8.24 -3.42 2.81
C LEU A 29 -9.56 -2.71 3.12
N PHE A 30 -10.31 -3.19 4.12
CA PHE A 30 -11.59 -2.58 4.49
C PHE A 30 -11.43 -1.16 5.07
N PRO A 31 -10.62 -0.93 6.13
CA PRO A 31 -10.36 0.43 6.60
C PRO A 31 -9.67 1.28 5.54
N ALA A 32 -8.75 0.72 4.73
CA ALA A 32 -8.15 1.47 3.62
C ALA A 32 -9.20 1.95 2.59
N ALA A 33 -10.21 1.13 2.29
CA ALA A 33 -11.32 1.51 1.42
C ALA A 33 -12.22 2.59 2.02
N ILE A 34 -12.49 2.54 3.33
CA ILE A 34 -13.27 3.59 4.00
C ILE A 34 -12.54 4.93 3.92
N LEU A 35 -11.23 4.94 4.21
CA LEU A 35 -10.41 6.15 4.12
C LEU A 35 -10.36 6.68 2.68
N ALA A 36 -10.07 5.82 1.71
CA ALA A 36 -10.02 6.21 0.30
C ALA A 36 -11.36 6.77 -0.19
N PHE A 37 -12.48 6.22 0.26
CA PHE A 37 -13.81 6.73 -0.07
C PHE A 37 -14.09 8.08 0.59
N GLY A 38 -13.65 8.28 1.83
CA GLY A 38 -13.73 9.58 2.51
C GLY A 38 -12.96 10.66 1.75
N GLU A 39 -11.71 10.39 1.41
CA GLU A 39 -10.87 11.32 0.63
C GLU A 39 -11.45 11.60 -0.76
N TYR A 40 -12.01 10.58 -1.41
CA TYR A 40 -12.69 10.75 -2.70
C TYR A 40 -13.88 11.71 -2.62
N ARG A 41 -14.68 11.60 -1.55
CA ARG A 41 -15.81 12.50 -1.29
C ARG A 41 -15.32 13.93 -1.10
N ASP A 42 -14.28 14.12 -0.30
CA ASP A 42 -13.68 15.43 -0.08
C ASP A 42 -13.18 16.03 -1.41
N ILE A 43 -12.50 15.24 -2.24
CA ILE A 43 -11.99 15.70 -3.55
C ILE A 43 -13.13 16.13 -4.46
N ILE A 44 -14.22 15.35 -4.57
CA ILE A 44 -15.39 15.75 -5.37
C ILE A 44 -15.97 17.07 -4.87
N ASP A 45 -16.10 17.22 -3.55
CA ASP A 45 -16.60 18.46 -2.97
C ASP A 45 -15.65 19.63 -3.31
N TYR A 46 -14.32 19.42 -3.30
CA TYR A 46 -13.32 20.40 -3.76
C TYR A 46 -13.43 20.75 -5.25
N PHE A 47 -13.84 19.82 -6.12
CA PHE A 47 -14.06 20.12 -7.55
C PHE A 47 -15.13 21.21 -7.75
N GLU A 48 -16.15 21.24 -6.89
CA GLU A 48 -17.18 22.28 -6.95
C GLU A 48 -16.62 23.68 -6.66
N TYR A 49 -15.50 23.76 -5.93
CA TYR A 49 -14.81 25.00 -5.56
C TYR A 49 -13.54 25.27 -6.37
N GLY A 50 -13.32 24.54 -7.47
CA GLY A 50 -12.19 24.76 -8.38
C GLY A 50 -11.00 23.82 -8.17
N GLY A 51 -11.22 22.62 -7.61
CA GLY A 51 -10.20 21.58 -7.48
C GLY A 51 -9.56 21.14 -8.80
N ASP A 52 -8.31 20.67 -8.73
CA ASP A 52 -7.51 20.26 -9.90
C ASP A 52 -7.63 18.74 -10.16
N PHE A 53 -7.58 18.35 -11.44
CA PHE A 53 -7.44 16.95 -11.83
C PHE A 53 -6.19 16.29 -11.24
N ASN A 54 -5.14 17.06 -10.93
CA ASN A 54 -3.95 16.55 -10.25
C ASN A 54 -4.26 15.99 -8.86
N ASP A 55 -5.24 16.53 -8.14
CA ASP A 55 -5.67 16.01 -6.84
C ASP A 55 -6.26 14.59 -6.95
N ILE A 56 -7.04 14.34 -8.01
CA ILE A 56 -7.59 12.99 -8.29
C ILE A 56 -6.44 12.02 -8.56
N ILE A 57 -5.49 12.41 -9.41
CA ILE A 57 -4.37 11.54 -9.80
C ILE A 57 -3.54 11.19 -8.56
N SER A 58 -3.22 12.18 -7.73
CA SER A 58 -2.51 12.00 -6.47
C SER A 58 -3.22 11.06 -5.51
N TRP A 59 -4.53 11.24 -5.32
CA TRP A 59 -5.35 10.34 -4.52
C TRP A 59 -5.42 8.91 -5.07
N MET A 60 -5.60 8.77 -6.40
CA MET A 60 -5.61 7.46 -7.05
C MET A 60 -4.28 6.74 -6.85
N LEU A 61 -3.15 7.43 -7.03
CA LEU A 61 -1.83 6.86 -6.84
C LEU A 61 -1.61 6.40 -5.41
N TYR A 62 -1.98 7.22 -4.42
CA TYR A 62 -1.91 6.84 -3.01
C TYR A 62 -2.77 5.60 -2.71
N THR A 63 -4.05 5.63 -3.11
CA THR A 63 -5.02 4.55 -2.89
C THR A 63 -4.58 3.25 -3.57
N VAL A 64 -4.21 3.30 -4.84
CA VAL A 64 -3.74 2.13 -5.57
C VAL A 64 -2.47 1.57 -4.94
N THR A 65 -1.55 2.42 -4.47
CA THR A 65 -0.32 1.98 -3.80
C THR A 65 -0.64 1.18 -2.55
N ILE A 66 -1.42 1.74 -1.61
CA ILE A 66 -1.71 1.04 -0.35
C ILE A 66 -2.56 -0.22 -0.56
N PHE A 67 -3.54 -0.18 -1.47
CA PHE A 67 -4.33 -1.36 -1.84
C PHE A 67 -3.46 -2.46 -2.44
N SER A 68 -2.55 -2.10 -3.34
CA SER A 68 -1.66 -3.07 -3.99
C SER A 68 -0.74 -3.73 -2.98
N ILE A 69 -0.16 -2.95 -2.06
CA ILE A 69 0.68 -3.46 -0.98
C ILE A 69 -0.11 -4.44 -0.11
N LEU A 70 -1.28 -4.05 0.41
CA LEU A 70 -2.08 -4.87 1.31
C LEU A 70 -2.59 -6.14 0.62
N PHE A 71 -3.14 -6.01 -0.60
CA PHE A 71 -3.70 -7.13 -1.33
C PHE A 71 -2.64 -8.15 -1.73
N ILE A 72 -1.55 -7.70 -2.37
CA ILE A 72 -0.51 -8.61 -2.85
C ILE A 72 0.26 -9.24 -1.69
N SER A 73 0.56 -8.47 -0.63
CA SER A 73 1.18 -9.04 0.58
C SER A 73 0.25 -10.07 1.22
N GLY A 74 -1.04 -9.76 1.36
CA GLY A 74 -2.04 -10.68 1.88
C GLY A 74 -2.12 -11.98 1.09
N LEU A 75 -2.17 -11.90 -0.24
CA LEU A 75 -2.15 -13.08 -1.11
C LEU A 75 -0.83 -13.85 -1.06
N LYS A 76 0.29 -13.15 -0.88
CA LYS A 76 1.62 -13.77 -0.80
C LYS A 76 1.76 -14.60 0.49
N PHE A 77 1.35 -14.05 1.62
CA PHE A 77 1.45 -14.69 2.94
C PHE A 77 0.40 -15.78 3.17
N THR A 78 -0.78 -15.68 2.56
CA THR A 78 -1.81 -16.75 2.57
C THR A 78 -1.51 -17.90 1.59
N GLY A 79 -0.36 -17.90 0.91
CA GLY A 79 0.02 -18.93 -0.06
C GLY A 79 -0.81 -18.95 -1.34
N ASN A 80 -1.63 -17.91 -1.60
CA ASN A 80 -2.46 -17.81 -2.79
C ASN A 80 -1.64 -17.46 -4.05
N ILE A 81 -0.47 -16.84 -3.91
CA ILE A 81 0.48 -16.63 -5.02
C ILE A 81 1.40 -17.85 -5.16
N LYS A 82 0.94 -18.84 -5.96
CA LYS A 82 1.70 -20.09 -6.22
C LYS A 82 2.67 -19.97 -7.39
N SER A 83 2.37 -19.13 -8.38
CA SER A 83 3.20 -18.97 -9.57
C SER A 83 4.36 -18.01 -9.33
N ASN A 84 5.57 -18.45 -9.65
CA ASN A 84 6.77 -17.61 -9.58
C ASN A 84 6.65 -16.37 -10.49
N THR A 85 6.03 -16.52 -11.67
CA THR A 85 5.79 -15.40 -12.59
C THR A 85 4.83 -14.37 -11.98
N VAL A 86 3.75 -14.83 -11.34
CA VAL A 86 2.79 -13.93 -10.68
C VAL A 86 3.45 -13.21 -9.51
N ARG A 87 4.25 -13.91 -8.70
CA ARG A 87 5.02 -13.32 -7.60
C ARG A 87 5.97 -12.23 -8.08
N VAL A 88 6.77 -12.55 -9.11
CA VAL A 88 7.74 -11.59 -9.65
C VAL A 88 7.02 -10.40 -10.27
N GLY A 89 5.97 -10.64 -11.07
CA GLY A 89 5.17 -9.58 -11.67
C GLY A 89 4.51 -8.67 -10.63
N SER A 90 3.96 -9.25 -9.56
CA SER A 90 3.32 -8.47 -8.49
C SER A 90 4.33 -7.64 -7.68
N GLY A 91 5.52 -8.18 -7.42
CA GLY A 91 6.61 -7.42 -6.78
C GLY A 91 7.09 -6.25 -7.64
N ILE A 92 7.28 -6.47 -8.95
CA ILE A 92 7.63 -5.41 -9.91
C ILE A 92 6.52 -4.34 -9.95
N PHE A 93 5.26 -4.77 -10.01
CA PHE A 93 4.11 -3.88 -10.05
C PHE A 93 4.06 -2.95 -8.83
N ILE A 94 4.26 -3.46 -7.61
CA ILE A 94 4.32 -2.63 -6.40
C ILE A 94 5.44 -1.60 -6.51
N ILE A 95 6.66 -2.03 -6.89
CA ILE A 95 7.80 -1.12 -7.04
C ILE A 95 7.47 -0.01 -8.05
N LEU A 96 6.86 -0.35 -9.18
CA LEU A 96 6.50 0.61 -10.21
C LEU A 96 5.46 1.61 -9.72
N VAL A 97 4.36 1.15 -9.12
CA VAL A 97 3.31 2.08 -8.65
C VAL A 97 3.82 2.98 -7.53
N SER A 98 4.63 2.45 -6.60
CA SER A 98 5.30 3.26 -5.57
C SER A 98 6.26 4.28 -6.18
N THR A 99 7.01 3.91 -7.23
CA THR A 99 7.92 4.85 -7.92
C THR A 99 7.15 5.94 -8.64
N VAL A 100 6.04 5.61 -9.32
CA VAL A 100 5.18 6.61 -9.97
C VAL A 100 4.59 7.57 -8.94
N ASN A 101 4.14 7.05 -7.80
CA ASN A 101 3.65 7.87 -6.68
C ASN A 101 4.75 8.76 -6.07
N LEU A 102 6.00 8.28 -6.01
CA LEU A 102 7.14 9.13 -5.62
C LEU A 102 7.34 10.28 -6.61
N ILE A 103 7.30 9.98 -7.91
CA ILE A 103 7.54 10.96 -8.97
C ILE A 103 6.44 12.03 -8.97
N SER A 104 5.18 11.65 -8.74
CA SER A 104 4.07 12.62 -8.68
C SER A 104 4.27 13.67 -7.59
N ARG A 105 4.96 13.35 -6.49
CA ARG A 105 5.25 14.33 -5.42
C ARG A 105 6.06 15.53 -5.91
N PHE A 106 6.96 15.34 -6.88
CA PHE A 106 7.73 16.44 -7.46
C PHE A 106 6.84 17.38 -8.27
N SER A 107 5.84 16.82 -8.98
CA SER A 107 4.83 17.60 -9.70
C SER A 107 4.01 18.44 -8.74
N ASP A 108 3.54 17.85 -7.64
CA ASP A 108 2.73 18.55 -6.63
C ASP A 108 3.48 19.75 -6.04
N PHE A 109 4.78 19.62 -5.75
CA PHE A 109 5.55 20.76 -5.24
C PHE A 109 5.76 21.88 -6.24
N GLU A 110 5.96 21.54 -7.51
CA GLU A 110 6.10 22.53 -8.56
C GLU A 110 4.78 23.30 -8.75
N GLU A 111 3.67 22.59 -8.60
CA GLU A 111 2.33 23.16 -8.58
C GLU A 111 2.09 24.06 -7.36
N GLU A 112 2.41 23.62 -6.14
CA GLU A 112 2.24 24.41 -4.92
C GLU A 112 3.09 25.70 -4.97
N ARG A 113 4.33 25.61 -5.45
CA ARG A 113 5.18 26.79 -5.67
C ARG A 113 4.52 27.80 -6.61
N LYS A 114 3.80 27.32 -7.63
CA LYS A 114 3.17 28.16 -8.65
C LYS A 114 1.80 28.70 -8.24
N ASN A 115 0.98 27.89 -7.58
CA ASN A 115 -0.42 28.17 -7.32
C ASN A 115 -0.64 28.92 -5.99
N ILE A 116 0.03 28.49 -4.92
CA ILE A 116 -0.09 29.13 -3.59
C ILE A 116 1.10 30.05 -3.27
N GLY A 117 2.06 30.17 -4.19
CA GLY A 117 3.25 30.99 -4.01
C GLY A 117 4.19 30.46 -2.93
N PHE A 118 4.19 29.15 -2.70
CA PHE A 118 5.07 28.52 -1.71
C PHE A 118 6.54 28.79 -2.06
N ASP A 119 7.24 29.54 -1.21
CA ASP A 119 8.64 29.93 -1.38
C ASP A 119 9.62 29.04 -0.59
N GLY A 120 9.08 28.08 0.17
CA GLY A 120 9.86 27.14 0.96
C GLY A 120 10.67 26.14 0.13
N SER A 121 11.59 25.45 0.81
CA SER A 121 12.42 24.43 0.18
C SER A 121 11.62 23.16 -0.11
N TRP A 122 12.15 22.30 -0.99
CA TRP A 122 11.59 20.97 -1.22
C TRP A 122 11.54 20.15 0.08
N LEU A 123 12.52 20.33 0.98
CA LEU A 123 12.53 19.65 2.27
C LEU A 123 11.35 20.08 3.15
N ASP A 124 11.01 21.36 3.15
CA ASP A 124 9.87 21.88 3.92
C ASP A 124 8.55 21.29 3.43
N PHE A 125 8.41 21.13 2.11
CA PHE A 125 7.26 20.46 1.50
C PHE A 125 7.15 18.98 1.88
N LEU A 126 8.28 18.28 2.00
CA LEU A 126 8.29 16.88 2.44
C LEU A 126 7.87 16.70 3.91
N TYR A 127 7.99 17.74 4.74
CA TYR A 127 7.55 17.70 6.13
C TYR A 127 6.04 17.90 6.31
N TRP A 128 5.30 18.27 5.25
CA TRP A 128 3.86 18.37 5.34
C TRP A 128 3.27 16.98 5.57
N SER A 129 2.36 16.84 6.53
CA SER A 129 1.87 15.52 6.98
C SER A 129 1.43 14.62 5.83
N ARG A 130 0.65 15.16 4.88
CA ARG A 130 0.19 14.43 3.69
C ARG A 130 1.37 13.93 2.83
N THR A 131 2.37 14.76 2.59
CA THR A 131 3.54 14.41 1.78
C THR A 131 4.43 13.40 2.50
N HIS A 132 4.64 13.60 3.80
CA HIS A 132 5.44 12.72 4.66
C HIS A 132 4.85 11.30 4.73
N GLU A 133 3.55 11.18 5.03
CA GLU A 133 2.84 9.89 5.08
C GLU A 133 2.90 9.17 3.72
N THR A 134 2.77 9.91 2.62
CA THR A 134 2.87 9.34 1.27
C THR A 134 4.27 8.82 0.99
N LEU A 135 5.33 9.53 1.41
CA LEU A 135 6.71 9.07 1.25
C LEU A 135 6.98 7.77 2.02
N GLU A 136 6.51 7.68 3.26
CA GLU A 136 6.62 6.46 4.07
C GLU A 136 5.96 5.28 3.37
N LEU A 137 4.74 5.46 2.85
CA LEU A 137 4.02 4.45 2.10
C LEU A 137 4.81 4.01 0.85
N VAL A 138 5.34 4.96 0.10
CA VAL A 138 6.12 4.71 -1.11
C VAL A 138 7.38 3.91 -0.81
N PHE A 139 8.14 4.28 0.22
CA PHE A 139 9.35 3.56 0.61
C PHE A 139 9.03 2.15 1.10
N LEU A 140 7.97 1.99 1.91
CA LEU A 140 7.48 0.68 2.33
C LEU A 140 7.06 -0.16 1.12
N GLY A 141 6.38 0.43 0.14
CA GLY A 141 5.99 -0.25 -1.09
C GLY A 141 7.19 -0.78 -1.87
N ILE A 142 8.21 0.04 -2.08
CA ILE A 142 9.45 -0.39 -2.77
C ILE A 142 10.13 -1.55 -2.01
N ILE A 143 10.25 -1.42 -0.69
CA ILE A 143 10.88 -2.44 0.17
C ILE A 143 10.09 -3.75 0.12
N ILE A 144 8.77 -3.70 0.31
CA ILE A 144 7.88 -4.87 0.28
C ILE A 144 7.88 -5.51 -1.10
N GLY A 145 7.80 -4.70 -2.16
CA GLY A 145 7.90 -5.17 -3.53
C GLY A 145 9.19 -5.96 -3.76
N PHE A 146 10.33 -5.44 -3.29
CA PHE A 146 11.61 -6.15 -3.36
C PHE A 146 11.62 -7.47 -2.55
N PHE A 147 11.02 -7.49 -1.35
CA PHE A 147 10.87 -8.71 -0.57
C PHE A 147 10.00 -9.77 -1.26
N ILE A 148 8.95 -9.35 -1.97
CA ILE A 148 8.13 -10.27 -2.77
C ILE A 148 8.93 -10.87 -3.93
N LEU A 149 9.86 -10.12 -4.53
CA LEU A 149 10.73 -10.64 -5.59
C LEU A 149 11.69 -11.72 -5.08
N LYS A 150 12.16 -11.57 -3.84
CA LYS A 150 13.00 -12.56 -3.19
C LYS A 150 12.24 -13.88 -3.03
N LYS A 151 12.97 -14.97 -3.23
CA LYS A 151 12.44 -16.32 -3.16
C LYS A 151 12.37 -16.80 -1.73
#